data_AF-A0A9C8V997-F1
#
_entry.id   AF-A0A9C8V997-F1
#
_cell.length_a   1.000
_cell.length_b   1.000
_cell.length_c   1.000
_cell.angle_alpha   90.00
_cell.angle_beta   90.00
_cell.angle_gamma   90.00
#
_symmetry.space_group_name_H-M   'P 1'
#
loop_
_entity.id
_entity.type
_entity.pdbx_description
1 polymer ?
#
loop_
_entity_poly.entity_id
_entity_poly.type
_entity_poly.pdbx_seq_one_letter_code
_entity_poly.pdbx_strand_id
1 'polypeptide(L)'
;MKADKTMIKHLNKALGNELVAINQYFLHSRMYKDRGLIKLADKEYEESIDEMKHADQLIDRILFLDGLPNLQSLGKLLIGEHTKEMLECDLKLEHQAIPDLRDGIEYAESIRDYVSRDLLSSILESEEEHVDWLETQLSLIESVGLENYQQSMM
;
A
#
# COMPACT_ATOMS: atom_id res chain seq x y z
N MET A 1 18.37 -11.15 17.41
CA MET A 1 19.58 -11.15 16.54
C MET A 1 20.00 -9.69 16.43
N LYS A 2 21.24 -9.28 16.75
CA LYS A 2 21.51 -7.86 17.00
C LYS A 2 21.32 -7.01 15.72
N ALA A 3 20.26 -6.21 15.69
CA ALA A 3 19.84 -5.42 14.53
C ALA A 3 20.90 -4.43 14.04
N ASP A 4 20.97 -4.31 12.70
CA ASP A 4 21.40 -3.08 12.07
C ASP A 4 20.32 -2.01 12.25
N LYS A 5 20.69 -0.87 12.83
CA LYS A 5 19.75 0.21 13.17
C LYS A 5 19.13 0.88 11.94
N THR A 6 19.83 0.87 10.82
CA THR A 6 19.36 1.48 9.57
C THR A 6 18.34 0.55 8.92
N MET A 7 18.54 -0.77 8.97
CA MET A 7 17.54 -1.73 8.48
C MET A 7 16.21 -1.59 9.24
N ILE A 8 16.26 -1.44 10.57
CA ILE A 8 15.05 -1.17 11.39
C ILE A 8 14.35 0.13 10.95
N LYS A 9 15.09 1.14 10.49
CA LYS A 9 14.48 2.38 9.99
C LYS A 9 13.77 2.15 8.65
N HIS A 10 14.37 1.42 7.73
CA HIS A 10 13.72 1.06 6.45
C HIS A 10 12.45 0.23 6.69
N LEU A 11 12.49 -0.77 7.56
CA LEU A 11 11.30 -1.57 7.89
C LEU A 11 10.20 -0.72 8.55
N ASN A 12 10.56 0.19 9.47
CA ASN A 12 9.58 1.10 10.07
C ASN A 12 9.04 2.13 9.07
N LYS A 13 9.83 2.50 8.07
CA LYS A 13 9.42 3.42 7.00
C LYS A 13 8.38 2.74 6.10
N ALA A 14 8.66 1.51 5.65
CA ALA A 14 7.69 0.68 4.94
C ALA A 14 6.42 0.47 5.77
N LEU A 15 6.54 0.08 7.05
CA LEU A 15 5.39 -0.09 7.95
C LEU A 15 4.54 1.18 8.06
N GLY A 16 5.17 2.36 8.10
CA GLY A 16 4.45 3.63 8.09
C GLY A 16 3.63 3.84 6.82
N ASN A 17 4.16 3.43 5.66
CA ASN A 17 3.46 3.51 4.38
C ASN A 17 2.26 2.54 4.38
N GLU A 18 2.44 1.30 4.84
CA GLU A 18 1.33 0.34 4.99
C GLU A 18 0.20 0.90 5.86
N LEU A 19 0.53 1.54 6.98
CA LEU A 19 -0.48 2.10 7.88
C LEU A 19 -1.27 3.24 7.23
N VAL A 20 -0.65 4.05 6.36
CA VAL A 20 -1.37 5.05 5.55
C VAL A 20 -2.33 4.32 4.60
N ALA A 21 -1.82 3.36 3.84
CA ALA A 21 -2.53 2.61 2.81
C ALA A 21 -3.75 1.89 3.40
N ILE A 22 -3.57 1.13 4.49
CA ILE A 22 -4.65 0.46 5.24
C ILE A 22 -5.82 1.42 5.49
N ASN A 23 -5.54 2.61 6.04
CA ASN A 23 -6.58 3.54 6.45
C ASN A 23 -7.21 4.27 5.26
N GLN A 24 -6.42 4.60 4.25
CA GLN A 24 -6.90 5.25 3.03
C GLN A 24 -7.82 4.32 2.25
N TYR A 25 -7.36 3.11 1.92
CA TYR A 25 -8.12 2.11 1.16
C TYR A 25 -9.36 1.67 1.91
N PHE A 26 -9.27 1.47 3.23
CA PHE A 26 -10.46 1.14 4.02
C PHE A 26 -11.52 2.24 3.95
N LEU A 27 -11.13 3.51 4.01
CA LEU A 27 -12.07 4.62 3.92
C LEU A 27 -12.67 4.71 2.51
N HIS A 28 -11.85 4.64 1.45
CA HIS A 28 -12.33 4.65 0.07
C HIS A 28 -13.27 3.49 -0.22
N SER A 29 -12.97 2.28 0.27
CA SER A 29 -13.87 1.12 0.19
C SER A 29 -15.25 1.44 0.76
N ARG A 30 -15.33 2.06 1.94
CA ARG A 30 -16.61 2.46 2.55
C ARG A 30 -17.31 3.57 1.76
N MET A 31 -16.56 4.51 1.19
CA MET A 31 -17.10 5.56 0.33
C MET A 31 -17.67 5.00 -0.98
N TYR A 32 -17.00 4.02 -1.60
CA TYR A 32 -17.52 3.31 -2.77
C TYR A 32 -18.79 2.54 -2.43
N LYS A 33 -18.80 1.84 -1.29
CA LYS A 33 -19.96 1.09 -0.82
C LYS A 33 -21.18 1.98 -0.56
N ASP A 34 -20.98 3.13 0.09
CA ASP A 34 -22.02 4.12 0.35
C ASP A 34 -22.65 4.64 -0.95
N ARG A 35 -21.84 4.76 -2.01
CA ARG A 35 -22.27 5.19 -3.36
C ARG A 35 -22.85 4.06 -4.22
N GLY A 36 -22.92 2.83 -3.70
CA GLY A 36 -23.43 1.67 -4.42
C GLY A 36 -22.48 1.12 -5.49
N LEU A 37 -21.20 1.47 -5.47
CA LEU A 37 -20.17 0.93 -6.37
C LEU A 37 -19.54 -0.32 -5.73
N ILE A 38 -20.32 -1.41 -5.64
CA ILE A 38 -19.99 -2.56 -4.78
C ILE A 38 -18.73 -3.28 -5.23
N LYS A 39 -18.52 -3.47 -6.54
CA LYS A 39 -17.33 -4.17 -7.04
C LYS A 39 -16.04 -3.43 -6.71
N LEU A 40 -16.09 -2.10 -6.82
CA LEU A 40 -14.95 -1.25 -6.48
C LEU A 40 -14.72 -1.25 -4.96
N ALA A 41 -15.80 -1.19 -4.18
CA ALA A 41 -15.72 -1.28 -2.73
C ALA A 41 -15.12 -2.60 -2.23
N ASP A 42 -15.47 -3.72 -2.86
CA ASP A 42 -14.98 -5.05 -2.48
C ASP A 42 -13.50 -5.21 -2.85
N LYS A 43 -13.08 -4.76 -4.05
CA LYS A 43 -11.66 -4.76 -4.42
C LYS A 43 -10.82 -3.87 -3.51
N GLU A 44 -11.25 -2.65 -3.25
CA GLU A 44 -10.58 -1.71 -2.33
C GLU A 44 -10.50 -2.25 -0.89
N TYR A 45 -11.50 -3.04 -0.48
CA TYR A 45 -11.47 -3.71 0.82
C TYR A 45 -10.42 -4.84 0.84
N GLU A 46 -10.30 -5.61 -0.23
CA GLU A 46 -9.26 -6.64 -0.37
C GLU A 46 -7.87 -6.02 -0.28
N GLU A 47 -7.60 -4.93 -1.02
CA GLU A 47 -6.32 -4.20 -0.95
C GLU A 47 -6.03 -3.75 0.49
N SER A 48 -7.00 -3.11 1.15
CA SER A 48 -6.85 -2.69 2.56
C SER A 48 -6.48 -3.86 3.50
N ILE A 49 -6.99 -5.08 3.23
CA ILE A 49 -6.67 -6.27 4.01
C ILE A 49 -5.29 -6.83 3.65
N ASP A 50 -4.87 -6.73 2.40
CA ASP A 50 -3.54 -7.13 1.97
C ASP A 50 -2.46 -6.23 2.62
N GLU A 51 -2.69 -4.91 2.71
CA GLU A 51 -1.78 -4.02 3.45
C GLU A 51 -1.74 -4.32 4.96
N MET A 52 -2.84 -4.78 5.55
CA MET A 52 -2.83 -5.26 6.94
C MET A 52 -1.91 -6.47 7.12
N LYS A 53 -1.81 -7.35 6.11
CA LYS A 53 -0.90 -8.51 6.15
C LYS A 53 0.55 -8.06 5.96
N HIS A 54 0.82 -7.11 5.07
CA HIS A 54 2.16 -6.53 4.91
C HIS A 54 2.64 -5.88 6.21
N ALA A 55 1.79 -5.06 6.84
CA ALA A 55 2.08 -4.45 8.13
C ALA A 55 2.38 -5.48 9.22
N ASP A 56 1.61 -6.57 9.29
CA ASP A 56 1.83 -7.67 10.25
C ASP A 56 3.21 -8.32 10.06
N GLN A 57 3.56 -8.67 8.82
CA GLN A 57 4.87 -9.25 8.50
C GLN A 57 6.04 -8.31 8.83
N LEU A 58 5.88 -7.01 8.58
CA LEU A 58 6.88 -5.99 8.93
C LEU A 58 7.05 -5.86 10.45
N ILE A 59 5.94 -5.85 11.20
CA ILE A 59 5.96 -5.81 12.67
C ILE A 59 6.72 -7.01 13.22
N ASP A 60 6.38 -8.22 12.76
CA ASP A 60 7.05 -9.45 13.16
C ASP A 60 8.55 -9.42 12.84
N ARG A 61 8.91 -8.92 11.64
CA ARG A 61 10.31 -8.80 11.25
C ARG A 61 11.09 -7.82 12.12
N ILE A 62 10.50 -6.65 12.42
CA ILE A 62 11.13 -5.63 13.27
C ILE A 62 11.35 -6.19 14.68
N LEU A 63 10.36 -6.87 15.27
CA LEU A 63 10.46 -7.48 16.59
C LEU A 63 11.51 -8.59 16.62
N PHE A 64 11.56 -9.46 15.60
CA PHE A 64 12.56 -10.52 15.49
C PHE A 64 14.00 -9.99 15.47
N LEU A 65 14.20 -8.81 14.88
CA LEU A 65 15.47 -8.11 14.84
C LEU A 65 15.77 -7.30 16.13
N ASP A 66 14.99 -7.50 17.20
CA ASP A 66 15.10 -6.75 18.47
C ASP A 66 14.87 -5.23 18.31
N GLY A 67 14.08 -4.83 17.31
CA GLY A 67 13.64 -3.45 17.06
C GLY A 67 12.31 -3.09 17.74
N LEU A 68 11.93 -1.81 17.65
CA LEU A 68 10.63 -1.31 18.11
C LEU A 68 9.80 -0.87 16.90
N PRO A 69 8.69 -1.56 16.56
CA PRO A 69 7.77 -1.13 15.52
C PRO A 69 7.05 0.17 15.92
N ASN A 70 6.91 1.11 14.98
CA ASN A 70 6.25 2.38 15.20
C ASN A 70 4.88 2.42 14.50
N LEU A 71 3.82 2.24 15.28
CA LEU A 71 2.43 2.39 14.82
C LEU A 71 1.82 3.74 15.25
N GLN A 72 2.59 4.62 15.88
CA GLN A 72 2.07 5.87 16.46
C GLN A 72 2.02 7.00 15.43
N SER A 73 2.89 6.96 14.43
CA SER A 73 3.03 7.99 13.40
C SER A 73 2.33 7.56 12.11
N LEU A 74 1.04 7.91 11.98
CA LEU A 74 0.21 7.46 10.86
C LEU A 74 0.57 8.10 9.50
N GLY A 75 1.18 9.29 9.47
CA GLY A 75 1.38 10.01 8.20
C GLY A 75 0.12 10.74 7.72
N LYS A 76 0.10 11.15 6.45
CA LYS A 76 -1.01 11.91 5.84
C LYS A 76 -1.79 11.01 4.88
N LEU A 77 -3.10 10.93 5.08
CA LEU A 77 -4.02 10.27 4.14
C LEU A 77 -4.35 11.21 2.96
N LEU A 78 -4.49 10.65 1.77
CA LEU A 78 -4.93 11.31 0.55
C LEU A 78 -6.36 10.85 0.24
N ILE A 79 -7.36 11.61 0.69
CA ILE A 79 -8.77 11.22 0.55
C ILE A 79 -9.40 11.96 -0.61
N GLY A 80 -9.72 11.23 -1.68
CA GLY A 80 -10.44 11.78 -2.83
C GLY A 80 -11.94 11.91 -2.58
N GLU A 81 -12.58 12.85 -3.25
CA GLU A 81 -14.02 13.14 -3.10
C GLU A 81 -14.87 12.40 -4.14
N HIS A 82 -14.29 11.94 -5.26
CA HIS A 82 -14.98 11.18 -6.31
C HIS A 82 -14.12 10.04 -6.87
N THR A 83 -14.75 9.09 -7.58
CA THR A 83 -14.11 7.83 -8.03
C THR A 83 -12.74 8.02 -8.66
N LYS A 84 -12.63 8.95 -9.63
CA LYS A 84 -11.35 9.22 -10.29
C LYS A 84 -10.28 9.77 -9.35
N GLU A 85 -10.66 10.65 -8.41
CA GLU A 85 -9.69 11.27 -7.49
C GLU A 85 -9.23 10.27 -6.41
N MET A 86 -10.11 9.37 -5.96
CA MET A 86 -9.73 8.28 -5.05
C MET A 86 -8.67 7.40 -5.70
N LEU A 87 -8.93 6.87 -6.90
CA LEU A 87 -7.95 6.08 -7.68
C LEU A 87 -6.63 6.83 -7.92
N GLU A 88 -6.67 8.13 -8.23
CA GLU A 88 -5.47 8.96 -8.38
C GLU A 88 -4.72 9.17 -7.04
N CYS A 89 -5.43 9.26 -5.92
CA CYS A 89 -4.84 9.37 -4.60
C CYS A 89 -4.15 8.06 -4.16
N ASP A 90 -4.75 6.92 -4.47
CA ASP A 90 -4.19 5.60 -4.18
C ASP A 90 -2.94 5.35 -5.04
N LEU A 91 -3.02 5.62 -6.35
CA LEU A 91 -1.86 5.51 -7.24
C LEU A 91 -0.71 6.42 -6.82
N LYS A 92 -1.04 7.62 -6.34
CA LYS A 92 -0.06 8.57 -5.83
C LYS A 92 0.57 8.10 -4.50
N LEU A 93 -0.16 7.35 -3.68
CA LEU A 93 0.39 6.74 -2.47
C LEU A 93 1.36 5.62 -2.85
N GLU A 94 1.00 4.76 -3.80
CA GLU A 94 1.87 3.68 -4.27
C GLU A 94 3.18 4.18 -4.86
N HIS A 95 3.11 5.20 -5.71
CA HIS A 95 4.31 5.84 -6.25
C HIS A 95 5.22 6.48 -5.19
N GLN A 96 4.69 6.78 -3.99
CA GLN A 96 5.50 7.24 -2.85
C GLN A 96 6.07 6.06 -2.06
N ALA A 97 5.36 4.94 -1.95
CA ALA A 97 5.78 3.76 -1.20
C ALA A 97 6.88 2.95 -1.92
N ILE A 98 6.75 2.74 -3.24
CA ILE A 98 7.67 1.92 -4.04
C ILE A 98 9.14 2.35 -3.93
N PRO A 99 9.50 3.66 -4.00
CA PRO A 99 10.89 4.08 -3.79
C PRO A 99 11.43 3.70 -2.41
N ASP A 100 10.63 3.83 -1.34
CA ASP A 100 11.04 3.47 0.01
C ASP A 100 11.30 1.95 0.14
N LEU A 101 10.50 1.12 -0.53
CA LEU A 101 10.71 -0.33 -0.60
C LEU A 101 12.00 -0.67 -1.34
N ARG A 102 12.23 -0.08 -2.52
CA ARG A 102 13.45 -0.29 -3.33
C ARG A 102 14.71 0.11 -2.57
N ASP A 103 14.68 1.26 -1.89
CA ASP A 103 15.78 1.72 -1.04
C ASP A 103 16.02 0.74 0.13
N GLY A 104 14.96 0.20 0.73
CA GLY A 104 15.05 -0.82 1.77
C GLY A 104 15.64 -2.15 1.28
N ILE A 105 15.27 -2.59 0.08
CA ILE A 105 15.80 -3.79 -0.59
C ILE A 105 17.30 -3.63 -0.88
N GLU A 106 17.70 -2.51 -1.49
CA GLU A 106 19.10 -2.21 -1.77
C GLU A 106 19.92 -2.19 -0.47
N TYR A 107 19.39 -1.57 0.58
CA TYR A 107 20.05 -1.52 1.88
C TYR A 107 20.19 -2.91 2.50
N ALA A 108 19.13 -3.71 2.50
CA ALA A 108 19.13 -5.08 3.02
C ALA A 108 20.18 -5.95 2.31
N GLU A 109 20.27 -5.87 0.99
CA GLU A 109 21.29 -6.56 0.19
C GLU A 109 22.72 -6.11 0.58
N SER A 110 22.93 -4.80 0.78
CA SER A 110 24.25 -4.25 1.14
C SER A 110 24.82 -4.78 2.45
N ILE A 111 23.95 -5.11 3.41
CA ILE A 111 24.31 -5.69 4.71
C ILE A 111 24.09 -7.21 4.77
N ARG A 112 23.72 -7.84 3.65
CA ARG A 112 23.42 -9.27 3.52
C ARG A 112 22.26 -9.75 4.41
N ASP A 113 21.29 -8.89 4.68
CA ASP A 113 20.03 -9.26 5.31
C ASP A 113 19.03 -9.75 4.26
N TYR A 114 19.30 -10.93 3.72
CA TYR A 114 18.50 -11.51 2.64
C TYR A 114 17.04 -11.79 3.03
N VAL A 115 16.78 -12.08 4.30
CA VAL A 115 15.40 -12.34 4.76
C VAL A 115 14.57 -11.07 4.81
N SER A 116 15.14 -9.94 5.26
CA SER A 116 14.44 -8.65 5.18
C SER A 116 14.30 -8.19 3.72
N ARG A 117 15.31 -8.44 2.88
CA ARG A 117 15.26 -8.16 1.44
C ARG A 117 14.11 -8.90 0.77
N ASP A 118 13.98 -10.20 1.01
CA ASP A 118 12.94 -11.03 0.40
C ASP A 118 11.54 -10.60 0.85
N LEU A 119 11.37 -10.24 2.13
CA LEU A 119 10.12 -9.68 2.63
C LEU A 119 9.76 -8.37 1.91
N LEU A 120 10.69 -7.42 1.82
CA LEU A 120 10.43 -6.15 1.13
C LEU A 120 10.18 -6.37 -0.38
N SER A 121 10.81 -7.38 -0.97
CA SER A 121 10.60 -7.72 -2.39
C SER A 121 9.22 -8.31 -2.65
N SER A 122 8.69 -9.14 -1.74
CA SER A 122 7.32 -9.66 -1.88
C SER A 122 6.26 -8.58 -1.70
N ILE A 123 6.49 -7.61 -0.81
CA ILE A 123 5.62 -6.44 -0.67
C ILE A 123 5.69 -5.60 -1.96
N LEU A 124 6.89 -5.32 -2.46
CA LEU A 124 7.07 -4.58 -3.72
C LEU A 124 6.36 -5.24 -4.92
N GLU A 125 6.35 -6.57 -5.01
CA GLU A 125 5.61 -7.29 -6.05
C GLU A 125 4.11 -7.00 -5.95
N SER A 126 3.54 -7.04 -4.74
CA SER A 126 2.14 -6.68 -4.48
C SER A 126 1.84 -5.22 -4.84
N GLU A 127 2.71 -4.27 -4.49
CA GLU A 127 2.50 -2.85 -4.82
C GLU A 127 2.52 -2.61 -6.33
N GLU A 128 3.40 -3.30 -7.07
CA GLU A 128 3.45 -3.18 -8.53
C GLU A 128 2.19 -3.79 -9.19
N GLU A 129 1.61 -4.85 -8.62
CA GLU A 129 0.30 -5.39 -9.03
C GLU A 129 -0.84 -4.40 -8.76
N HIS A 130 -0.83 -3.72 -7.61
CA HIS A 130 -1.83 -2.71 -7.27
C HIS A 130 -1.72 -1.48 -8.20
N VAL A 131 -0.51 -1.01 -8.49
CA VAL A 131 -0.24 0.06 -9.47
C VAL A 131 -0.81 -0.31 -10.85
N ASP A 132 -0.55 -1.53 -11.35
CA ASP A 132 -1.09 -1.97 -12.65
C ASP A 132 -2.62 -1.94 -12.66
N TRP A 133 -3.25 -2.39 -11.57
CA TRP A 133 -4.71 -2.35 -11.44
C TRP A 133 -5.25 -0.91 -11.44
N LEU A 134 -4.64 0.01 -10.71
CA LEU A 134 -5.03 1.42 -10.61
C LEU A 134 -4.87 2.15 -11.95
N GLU A 135 -3.73 1.99 -12.62
CA GLU A 135 -3.48 2.56 -13.94
C GLU A 135 -4.48 2.02 -14.98
N THR A 136 -4.80 0.72 -14.90
CA THR A 136 -5.84 0.10 -15.73
C THR A 136 -7.20 0.73 -15.49
N GLN A 137 -7.60 0.98 -14.24
CA GLN A 137 -8.89 1.61 -13.93
C GLN A 137 -8.97 3.03 -14.49
N LEU A 138 -7.90 3.82 -14.32
CA LEU A 138 -7.82 5.18 -14.86
C LEU A 138 -7.88 5.18 -16.41
N SER A 139 -7.18 4.25 -17.05
CA SER A 139 -7.23 4.09 -18.51
C SER A 139 -8.62 3.66 -19.02
N LEU A 140 -9.31 2.80 -18.27
CA LEU A 140 -10.70 2.43 -18.58
C LEU A 140 -11.63 3.64 -18.48
N ILE A 141 -11.50 4.47 -17.44
CA ILE A 141 -12.28 5.71 -17.32
C ILE A 141 -12.08 6.62 -18.54
N GLU A 142 -10.85 6.74 -19.05
CA GLU A 142 -10.57 7.53 -20.26
C GLU A 142 -11.18 6.90 -21.53
N SER A 143 -11.16 5.57 -21.61
CA SER A 143 -11.59 4.83 -22.80
C SER A 143 -13.11 4.72 -22.93
N VAL A 144 -13.83 4.51 -21.81
CA VAL A 144 -15.29 4.27 -21.82
C VAL A 144 -16.11 5.41 -21.22
N GLY A 145 -15.46 6.39 -20.59
CA GLY A 145 -16.10 7.48 -19.87
C GLY A 145 -16.50 7.09 -18.43
N LEU A 146 -16.49 8.08 -17.53
CA LEU A 146 -16.71 7.87 -16.09
C LEU A 146 -18.08 7.23 -15.78
N GLU A 147 -19.14 7.64 -16.48
CA GLU A 147 -20.50 7.11 -16.24
C GLU A 147 -20.59 5.60 -16.55
N ASN A 148 -20.04 5.17 -17.70
CA ASN A 148 -20.03 3.75 -18.07
C ASN A 148 -19.12 2.93 -17.16
N TYR A 149 -17.97 3.49 -16.75
CA TYR A 149 -17.09 2.86 -15.79
C TYR A 149 -17.82 2.62 -14.46
N GLN A 150 -18.42 3.67 -13.88
CA GLN A 150 -19.16 3.56 -12.62
C GLN A 150 -20.35 2.60 -12.73
N GLN A 151 -21.08 2.58 -13.84
CA GLN A 151 -22.14 1.60 -14.08
C GLN A 151 -21.61 0.15 -14.03
N SER A 152 -20.42 -0.10 -14.56
CA SER A 152 -19.81 -1.44 -14.55
C SER A 152 -19.33 -1.88 -13.15
N MET A 153 -19.13 -0.91 -12.25
CA MET A 153 -18.65 -1.09 -10.87
C MET A 153 -19.76 -1.15 -9.81
N MET A 154 -21.03 -0.96 -10.19
CA MET A 154 -22.19 -1.25 -9.34
C MET A 154 -22.30 -2.74 -9.04
#